data_AF-H0TB53-F1
#
_entry.id   AF-H0TB53-F1
#
_cell.length_a   1.000
_cell.length_b   1.000
_cell.length_c   1.000
_cell.angle_alpha   90.00
_cell.angle_beta   90.00
_cell.angle_gamma   90.00
#
_symmetry.space_group_name_H-M   'P 1'
#
loop_
_entity.id
_entity.type
_entity.pdbx_description
1 polymer ?
#
loop_
_entity_poly.entity_id
_entity_poly.type
_entity_poly.pdbx_seq_one_letter_code
_entity_poly.pdbx_strand_id
1 'polypeptide(L)'
;MVPFGISMAATVRVGHAAGRNDAHGVRRAGLMAMLLGLGLAVLFTLGIIAARFAIVQLFLGSGVADAAATVALAATLLLVGTTFFITDALQTITVGALRGIKDTRIPLLLAVLGYWLIGFPLSYVLGLHTPLSATGIWIGLSIGTGIYAAMLVLRFLRLSR
;
A
#
# COMPACT_ATOMS: atom_id res chain seq x y z
N MET A 1 3.39 -0.06 -9.87
CA MET A 1 3.52 0.99 -10.91
C MET A 1 2.22 1.75 -11.16
N VAL A 2 1.06 1.11 -11.25
CA VAL A 2 -0.24 1.80 -11.47
C VAL A 2 -0.58 2.85 -10.39
N PRO A 3 -0.45 2.57 -9.07
CA PRO A 3 -0.75 3.58 -8.04
C PRO A 3 0.16 4.81 -8.11
N PHE A 4 1.39 4.65 -8.61
CA PHE A 4 2.33 5.76 -8.78
C PHE A 4 1.86 6.73 -9.87
N GLY A 5 1.33 6.22 -10.98
CA GLY A 5 0.73 7.06 -12.03
C GLY A 5 -0.46 7.89 -11.49
N ILE A 6 -1.31 7.26 -10.69
CA ILE A 6 -2.44 7.94 -10.02
C ILE A 6 -1.93 8.98 -9.02
N SER A 7 -0.87 8.66 -8.28
CA SER A 7 -0.22 9.58 -7.33
C SER A 7 0.32 10.83 -8.01
N MET A 8 0.95 10.69 -9.19
CA MET A 8 1.40 11.84 -9.99
C MET A 8 0.23 12.69 -10.49
N ALA A 9 -0.84 12.07 -10.99
CA ALA A 9 -2.05 12.78 -11.39
C ALA A 9 -2.72 13.51 -10.20
N ALA A 10 -2.77 12.87 -9.03
CA ALA A 10 -3.27 13.45 -7.79
C ALA A 10 -2.45 14.68 -7.39
N THR A 11 -1.12 14.59 -7.46
CA THR A 11 -0.20 15.69 -7.16
C THR A 11 -0.53 16.92 -8.01
N VAL A 12 -0.70 16.75 -9.33
CA VAL A 12 -1.01 17.85 -10.26
C VAL A 12 -2.40 18.42 -10.01
N ARG A 13 -3.44 17.58 -9.89
CA ARG A 13 -4.82 18.03 -9.70
C ARG A 13 -5.04 18.73 -8.37
N VAL A 14 -4.46 18.19 -7.30
CA VAL A 14 -4.50 18.81 -5.97
C VAL A 14 -3.69 20.11 -5.96
N GLY A 15 -2.50 20.12 -6.54
CA GLY A 15 -1.68 21.34 -6.63
C GLY A 15 -2.34 22.46 -7.41
N HIS A 16 -3.03 22.14 -8.51
CA HIS A 16 -3.78 23.14 -9.28
C HIS A 16 -4.99 23.69 -8.49
N ALA A 17 -5.75 22.83 -7.79
CA ALA A 17 -6.84 23.29 -6.93
C ALA A 17 -6.35 24.14 -5.74
N ALA A 18 -5.25 23.73 -5.11
CA ALA A 18 -4.60 24.49 -4.04
C ALA A 18 -4.12 25.85 -4.53
N GLY A 19 -3.54 25.94 -5.74
CA GLY A 19 -3.13 27.21 -6.35
C GLY A 19 -4.30 28.16 -6.64
N ARG A 20 -5.53 27.65 -6.76
CA ARG A 20 -6.75 28.46 -6.90
C ARG A 20 -7.44 28.77 -5.58
N ASN A 21 -6.84 28.44 -4.44
CA ASN A 21 -7.46 28.53 -3.11
C ASN A 21 -8.81 27.78 -3.00
N ASP A 22 -9.00 26.72 -3.79
CA ASP A 22 -10.23 25.92 -3.80
C ASP A 22 -10.06 24.69 -2.91
N ALA A 23 -10.34 24.86 -1.60
CA ALA A 23 -10.24 23.79 -0.60
C ALA A 23 -11.15 22.59 -0.92
N HIS A 24 -12.35 22.85 -1.47
CA HIS A 24 -13.27 21.80 -1.86
C HIS A 24 -12.74 21.01 -3.07
N GLY A 25 -12.14 21.69 -4.03
CA GLY A 25 -11.43 21.11 -5.17
C GLY A 25 -10.24 20.24 -4.74
N VAL A 26 -9.44 20.69 -3.77
CA VAL A 26 -8.34 19.91 -3.18
C VAL A 26 -8.87 18.60 -2.60
N ARG A 27 -9.88 18.69 -1.73
CA ARG A 27 -10.48 17.51 -1.09
C ARG A 27 -11.04 16.53 -2.11
N ARG A 28 -11.81 17.02 -3.08
CA ARG A 28 -12.42 16.19 -4.11
C ARG A 28 -11.36 15.51 -4.99
N ALA A 29 -10.35 16.25 -5.44
CA ALA A 29 -9.29 15.69 -6.28
C ALA A 29 -8.51 14.58 -5.56
N GLY A 30 -8.11 14.81 -4.30
CA GLY A 30 -7.39 13.80 -3.52
C GLY A 30 -8.23 12.56 -3.22
N LEU A 31 -9.49 12.75 -2.78
CA LEU A 31 -10.37 11.62 -2.45
C LEU A 31 -10.74 10.78 -3.68
N MET A 32 -11.01 11.41 -4.83
CA MET A 32 -11.29 10.66 -6.06
C MET A 32 -10.07 9.85 -6.51
N ALA A 33 -8.86 10.40 -6.40
CA ALA A 33 -7.63 9.66 -6.71
C ALA A 33 -7.44 8.47 -5.76
N MET A 34 -7.67 8.66 -4.45
CA MET A 34 -7.60 7.57 -3.46
C MET A 34 -8.63 6.48 -3.74
N LEU A 35 -9.88 6.83 -4.05
CA LEU A 35 -10.94 5.88 -4.36
C LEU A 35 -10.63 5.09 -5.64
N LEU A 36 -10.14 5.76 -6.70
CA LEU A 36 -9.70 5.09 -7.93
C LEU A 36 -8.56 4.11 -7.65
N GLY A 37 -7.58 4.55 -6.86
CA GLY A 37 -6.46 3.70 -6.43
C GLY A 37 -6.90 2.49 -5.64
N LEU A 38 -7.82 2.68 -4.69
CA LEU A 38 -8.38 1.61 -3.88
C LEU A 38 -9.14 0.60 -4.74
N GLY A 39 -10.00 1.07 -5.66
CA GLY A 39 -10.73 0.21 -6.59
C GLY A 39 -9.80 -0.64 -7.46
N LEU A 40 -8.74 -0.03 -8.01
CA LEU A 40 -7.74 -0.77 -8.79
C LEU A 40 -6.91 -1.73 -7.94
N ALA A 41 -6.54 -1.34 -6.71
CA ALA A 41 -5.82 -2.22 -5.79
C ALA A 41 -6.65 -3.45 -5.43
N VAL A 42 -7.95 -3.29 -5.18
CA VAL A 42 -8.88 -4.41 -4.95
C VAL A 42 -9.00 -5.28 -6.19
N LEU A 43 -9.14 -4.69 -7.37
CA LEU A 43 -9.20 -5.43 -8.64
C LEU A 43 -7.93 -6.27 -8.87
N PHE A 44 -6.74 -5.69 -8.69
CA PHE A 44 -5.47 -6.42 -8.81
C PHE A 44 -5.32 -7.50 -7.74
N THR A 45 -5.74 -7.22 -6.51
CA THR A 45 -5.74 -8.20 -5.41
C THR A 45 -6.58 -9.42 -5.79
N LEU A 46 -7.81 -9.22 -6.25
CA LEU A 46 -8.69 -10.30 -6.70
C LEU A 46 -8.10 -11.05 -7.91
N GLY A 47 -7.54 -10.32 -8.88
CA GLY A 47 -6.89 -10.89 -10.06
C GLY A 47 -5.72 -11.81 -9.70
N ILE A 48 -4.86 -11.39 -8.76
CA ILE A 48 -3.75 -12.22 -8.29
C ILE A 48 -4.25 -13.41 -7.48
N ILE A 49 -5.24 -13.24 -6.61
CA ILE A 49 -5.82 -14.35 -5.85
C ILE A 49 -6.37 -15.43 -6.80
N ALA A 50 -7.04 -15.04 -7.87
CA ALA A 50 -7.58 -15.95 -8.88
C ALA A 50 -6.48 -16.59 -9.75
N ALA A 51 -5.49 -15.80 -10.18
CA ALA A 51 -4.43 -16.24 -11.10
C ALA A 51 -3.17 -16.78 -10.40
N ARG A 52 -3.16 -16.90 -9.06
CA ARG A 52 -1.94 -17.20 -8.27
C ARG A 52 -1.13 -18.40 -8.78
N PHE A 53 -1.80 -19.49 -9.17
CA PHE A 53 -1.12 -20.69 -9.67
C PHE A 53 -0.53 -20.49 -11.07
N ALA A 54 -1.27 -19.81 -11.96
CA ALA A 54 -0.80 -19.50 -13.31
C ALA A 54 0.39 -18.54 -13.29
N ILE A 55 0.37 -17.53 -12.40
CA ILE A 55 1.49 -16.60 -12.21
C ILE A 55 2.72 -17.38 -11.75
N VAL A 56 2.58 -18.23 -10.73
CA VAL A 56 3.71 -19.00 -10.19
C VAL A 56 4.30 -19.96 -11.24
N GLN A 57 3.45 -20.61 -12.03
CA GLN A 57 3.90 -21.48 -13.13
C GLN A 57 4.64 -20.71 -14.23
N LEU A 58 4.21 -19.48 -14.53
CA LEU A 58 4.90 -18.61 -15.48
C LEU A 58 6.32 -18.26 -15.00
N PHE A 59 6.52 -18.04 -13.70
CA PHE A 59 7.82 -17.67 -13.13
C PHE A 59 8.75 -18.87 -12.87
N LEU A 60 8.23 -20.03 -12.47
CA LEU A 60 9.04 -21.21 -12.14
C LEU A 60 9.34 -22.11 -13.35
N GLY A 61 8.53 -22.06 -14.41
CA GLY A 61 8.63 -22.97 -15.54
C GLY A 61 8.28 -24.43 -15.18
N SER A 62 8.15 -25.29 -16.19
CA SER A 62 7.73 -26.70 -16.04
C SER A 62 8.85 -27.67 -15.63
N GLY A 63 10.06 -27.18 -15.35
CA GLY A 63 11.28 -28.00 -15.25
C GLY A 63 11.80 -28.28 -13.83
N VAL A 64 11.11 -27.89 -12.77
CA VAL A 64 11.64 -28.00 -11.40
C VAL A 64 11.24 -29.35 -10.77
N ALA A 65 12.22 -30.17 -10.37
CA ALA A 65 11.99 -31.29 -9.47
C ALA A 65 11.45 -30.75 -8.12
N ASP A 66 10.36 -31.30 -7.60
CA ASP A 66 9.52 -30.73 -6.52
C ASP A 66 8.64 -29.51 -6.88
N ALA A 67 8.30 -29.35 -8.17
CA ALA A 67 7.43 -28.27 -8.67
C ALA A 67 6.12 -28.11 -7.88
N ALA A 68 5.44 -29.19 -7.48
CA ALA A 68 4.13 -29.10 -6.85
C ALA A 68 4.16 -28.44 -5.47
N ALA A 69 5.11 -28.83 -4.60
CA ALA A 69 5.26 -28.27 -3.26
C ALA A 69 5.73 -26.81 -3.30
N THR A 70 6.68 -26.50 -4.20
CA THR A 70 7.19 -25.15 -4.40
C THR A 70 6.12 -24.21 -4.96
N VAL A 71 5.31 -24.69 -5.92
CA VAL A 71 4.19 -23.93 -6.49
C VAL A 71 3.13 -23.63 -5.43
N ALA A 72 2.80 -24.61 -4.58
CA ALA A 72 1.82 -24.43 -3.50
C ALA A 72 2.30 -23.40 -2.47
N LEU A 73 3.59 -23.44 -2.10
CA LEU A 73 4.18 -22.47 -1.17
C LEU A 73 4.18 -21.05 -1.77
N ALA A 74 4.64 -20.90 -3.01
CA ALA A 74 4.68 -19.61 -3.70
C ALA A 74 3.26 -19.02 -3.90
N ALA A 75 2.27 -19.85 -4.23
CA ALA A 75 0.87 -19.41 -4.33
C ALA A 75 0.32 -18.92 -2.98
N THR A 76 0.73 -19.54 -1.87
CA THR A 76 0.37 -19.10 -0.51
C THR A 76 1.04 -17.79 -0.15
N LEU A 77 2.33 -17.62 -0.48
CA LEU A 77 3.06 -16.38 -0.27
C LEU A 77 2.48 -15.22 -1.09
N LEU A 78 1.98 -15.48 -2.30
CA LEU A 78 1.24 -14.48 -3.08
C LEU A 78 -0.02 -13.98 -2.37
N LEU A 79 -0.75 -14.85 -1.67
CA LEU A 79 -1.92 -14.43 -0.88
C LEU A 79 -1.53 -13.50 0.28
N VAL A 80 -0.38 -13.75 0.90
CA VAL A 80 0.16 -12.85 1.92
C VAL A 80 0.58 -11.53 1.28
N GLY A 81 1.30 -11.58 0.15
CA GLY A 81 1.77 -10.39 -0.56
C GLY A 81 0.64 -9.48 -1.06
N THR A 82 -0.51 -10.02 -1.48
CA THR A 82 -1.62 -9.21 -1.97
C THR A 82 -2.28 -8.37 -0.88
N THR A 83 -2.19 -8.75 0.40
CA THR A 83 -2.71 -7.90 1.49
C THR A 83 -2.04 -6.53 1.56
N PHE A 84 -0.81 -6.39 1.05
CA PHE A 84 -0.09 -5.12 0.99
C PHE A 84 -0.55 -4.19 -0.13
N PHE A 85 -1.23 -4.70 -1.16
CA PHE A 85 -1.53 -3.91 -2.36
C PHE A 85 -2.47 -2.75 -2.04
N ILE A 86 -3.42 -2.97 -1.14
CA ILE A 86 -4.40 -1.97 -0.73
C ILE A 86 -3.72 -0.85 0.06
N THR A 87 -2.93 -1.21 1.07
CA THR A 87 -2.23 -0.23 1.92
C THR A 87 -1.18 0.54 1.13
N ASP A 88 -0.45 -0.14 0.24
CA ASP A 88 0.56 0.46 -0.63
C ASP A 88 -0.03 1.45 -1.64
N ALA A 89 -1.16 1.10 -2.27
CA ALA A 89 -1.85 2.00 -3.18
C ALA A 89 -2.32 3.26 -2.44
N LEU A 90 -2.92 3.10 -1.26
CA LEU A 90 -3.47 4.20 -0.49
C LEU A 90 -2.37 5.16 0.01
N GLN A 91 -1.28 4.64 0.59
CA GLN A 91 -0.17 5.47 1.04
C GLN A 91 0.48 6.21 -0.13
N THR A 92 0.72 5.53 -1.26
CA THR A 92 1.40 6.09 -2.43
C THR A 92 0.62 7.26 -3.02
N ILE A 93 -0.70 7.10 -3.16
CA ILE A 93 -1.57 8.13 -3.73
C ILE A 93 -1.75 9.29 -2.75
N THR A 94 -1.89 9.00 -1.45
CA THR A 94 -2.06 10.04 -0.43
C THR A 94 -0.82 10.90 -0.28
N VAL A 95 0.39 10.30 -0.34
CA VAL A 95 1.65 11.06 -0.36
C VAL A 95 1.72 11.98 -1.58
N GLY A 96 1.26 11.53 -2.75
CA GLY A 96 1.17 12.38 -3.95
C GLY A 96 0.22 13.57 -3.75
N ALA A 97 -0.97 13.30 -3.20
CA ALA A 97 -1.94 14.34 -2.89
C ALA A 97 -1.40 15.38 -1.90
N LEU A 98 -0.74 14.93 -0.82
CA LEU A 98 -0.09 15.81 0.18
C LEU A 98 1.05 16.63 -0.44
N ARG A 99 1.84 16.03 -1.34
CA ARG A 99 2.87 16.75 -2.11
C ARG A 99 2.26 17.86 -2.97
N GLY A 100 1.05 17.66 -3.51
CA GLY A 100 0.31 18.69 -4.26
C GLY A 100 0.05 19.97 -3.45
N ILE A 101 -0.20 19.84 -2.14
CA ILE A 101 -0.35 20.98 -1.21
C ILE A 101 0.95 21.36 -0.49
N LYS A 102 2.10 20.87 -0.97
CA LYS A 102 3.44 21.13 -0.42
C LYS A 102 3.68 20.59 1.00
N ASP A 103 2.89 19.63 1.48
CA ASP A 103 3.17 18.92 2.74
C ASP A 103 3.98 17.64 2.48
N THR A 104 5.30 17.73 2.61
CA THR A 104 6.22 16.59 2.42
C THR A 104 6.94 16.17 3.70
N ARG A 105 7.07 17.07 4.69
CA ARG A 105 7.76 16.80 5.94
C ARG A 105 6.98 15.86 6.84
N ILE A 106 5.65 16.05 6.94
CA ILE A 106 4.82 15.22 7.82
C ILE A 106 4.75 13.78 7.28
N PRO A 107 4.52 13.52 5.98
CA PRO A 107 4.61 12.16 5.43
C PRO A 107 5.91 11.43 5.77
N LEU A 108 7.06 12.12 5.72
CA LEU A 108 8.35 11.53 6.06
C LEU A 108 8.39 11.08 7.54
N LEU A 109 7.96 11.94 8.47
CA LEU A 109 7.92 11.60 9.89
C LEU A 109 6.93 10.46 10.17
N LEU A 110 5.78 10.47 9.51
CA LEU A 110 4.79 9.41 9.60
C LEU A 110 5.33 8.07 9.05
N ALA A 111 6.16 8.10 8.01
CA ALA A 111 6.81 6.90 7.49
C ALA A 111 7.77 6.30 8.52
N VAL A 112 8.59 7.13 9.17
CA VAL A 112 9.46 6.68 10.27
C VAL A 112 8.62 6.06 11.39
N LEU A 113 7.54 6.71 11.81
CA LEU A 113 6.65 6.17 12.84
C LEU A 113 6.03 4.82 12.45
N GLY A 114 5.42 4.74 11.26
CA GLY A 114 4.72 3.55 10.81
C GLY A 114 5.65 2.37 10.54
N TYR A 115 6.75 2.59 9.82
CA TYR A 115 7.66 1.51 9.43
C TYR A 115 8.62 1.12 10.57
N TRP A 116 9.24 2.10 11.24
CA TRP A 116 10.30 1.82 12.20
C TRP A 116 9.82 1.67 13.64
N LEU A 117 8.88 2.50 14.09
CA LEU A 117 8.43 2.47 15.49
C LEU A 117 7.29 1.48 15.73
N ILE A 118 6.53 1.15 14.69
CA ILE A 118 5.38 0.25 14.79
C ILE A 118 5.66 -1.05 14.04
N GLY A 119 5.83 -0.97 12.71
CA GLY A 119 5.99 -2.13 11.85
C GLY A 119 7.13 -3.05 12.27
N PHE A 120 8.35 -2.50 12.42
CA PHE A 120 9.53 -3.28 12.77
C PHE A 120 9.43 -3.97 14.16
N PRO A 121 9.08 -3.27 15.26
CA PRO A 121 8.89 -3.92 16.56
C PRO A 121 7.81 -5.00 16.56
N LEU A 122 6.67 -4.74 15.91
CA LEU A 122 5.60 -5.74 15.77
C LEU A 122 6.09 -6.97 15.00
N SER A 123 6.79 -6.77 13.89
CA SER A 123 7.37 -7.86 13.11
C SER A 123 8.41 -8.64 13.91
N TYR A 124 9.23 -7.98 14.73
CA TYR A 124 10.22 -8.63 15.59
C TYR A 124 9.56 -9.47 16.69
N VAL A 125 8.57 -8.91 17.40
CA VAL A 125 7.86 -9.61 18.48
C VAL A 125 7.04 -10.76 17.91
N LEU A 126 6.19 -10.51 16.92
CA LEU A 126 5.35 -11.55 16.31
C LEU A 126 6.18 -12.60 15.57
N GLY A 127 7.28 -12.20 14.94
CA GLY A 127 8.12 -13.09 14.16
C GLY A 127 9.01 -14.02 14.98
N LEU A 128 9.57 -13.54 16.10
CA LEU A 128 10.56 -14.29 16.88
C LEU A 128 10.05 -14.80 18.22
N HIS A 129 9.02 -14.16 18.79
CA HIS A 129 8.54 -14.47 20.15
C HIS A 129 7.15 -15.14 20.15
N THR A 130 6.57 -15.43 18.98
CA THR A 130 5.27 -16.10 18.87
C THR A 130 5.32 -17.26 17.88
N PRO A 131 4.40 -18.24 17.96
CA PRO A 131 4.37 -19.37 17.03
C PRO A 131 4.04 -18.97 15.58
N LEU A 132 3.71 -17.70 15.31
CA LEU A 132 3.42 -17.19 13.97
C LEU A 132 4.65 -17.16 13.05
N SER A 133 5.88 -17.12 13.61
CA SER A 133 7.14 -17.18 12.85
C SER A 133 7.13 -16.21 11.65
N ALA A 134 7.47 -16.67 10.43
CA ALA A 134 7.45 -15.86 9.22
C ALA A 134 6.12 -15.13 8.97
N THR A 135 4.98 -15.73 9.30
CA THR A 135 3.67 -15.08 9.16
C THR A 135 3.53 -13.89 10.12
N GLY A 136 4.12 -13.97 11.32
CA GLY A 136 4.14 -12.88 12.29
C GLY A 136 4.87 -11.63 11.76
N ILE A 137 5.95 -11.83 10.99
CA ILE A 137 6.70 -10.74 10.35
C ILE A 137 5.79 -9.97 9.37
N TRP A 138 5.07 -10.69 8.53
CA TRP A 138 4.14 -10.10 7.55
C TRP A 138 2.98 -9.38 8.21
N ILE A 139 2.39 -9.96 9.26
CA ILE A 139 1.33 -9.29 10.04
C ILE A 139 1.83 -7.97 10.63
N GLY A 140 3.01 -7.96 11.25
CA GLY A 140 3.59 -6.75 11.81
C GLY A 140 3.83 -5.66 10.76
N LEU A 141 4.36 -6.04 9.59
CA LEU A 141 4.55 -5.13 8.46
C LEU A 141 3.21 -4.59 7.94
N SER A 142 2.19 -5.43 7.79
CA SER A 142 0.86 -5.02 7.33
C SER A 142 0.19 -4.03 8.30
N ILE A 143 0.36 -4.23 9.61
CA ILE A 143 -0.14 -3.30 10.63
C ILE A 143 0.61 -1.96 10.52
N GLY A 144 1.94 -1.99 10.38
CA GLY A 144 2.76 -0.78 10.22
C GLY A 144 2.36 0.04 8.98
N THR A 145 2.23 -0.60 7.82
CA THR A 145 1.81 0.07 6.59
C THR A 145 0.36 0.52 6.63
N GLY A 146 -0.53 -0.26 7.27
CA GLY A 146 -1.92 0.10 7.49
C GLY A 146 -2.08 1.35 8.35
N ILE A 147 -1.35 1.43 9.48
CA ILE A 147 -1.34 2.62 10.34
C ILE A 147 -0.77 3.82 9.58
N TYR A 148 0.34 3.65 8.87
CA TYR A 148 0.93 4.73 8.07
C TYR A 148 -0.06 5.28 7.02
N ALA A 149 -0.70 4.39 6.26
CA ALA A 149 -1.70 4.78 5.27
C ALA A 149 -2.89 5.53 5.92
N ALA A 150 -3.39 5.04 7.07
CA ALA A 150 -4.46 5.69 7.81
C ALA A 150 -4.05 7.10 8.32
N MET A 151 -2.85 7.24 8.87
CA MET A 151 -2.33 8.53 9.34
C MET A 151 -2.19 9.54 8.20
N LEU A 152 -1.74 9.10 7.03
CA LEU A 152 -1.65 9.95 5.84
C LEU A 152 -3.03 10.42 5.38
N VAL A 153 -4.02 9.52 5.30
CA VAL A 153 -5.39 9.87 4.89
C VAL A 153 -6.01 10.86 5.88
N LEU A 154 -5.84 10.61 7.18
CA LEU A 154 -6.29 11.55 8.22
C LEU A 154 -5.60 12.90 8.11
N ARG A 155 -4.28 12.93 7.83
CA ARG A 155 -3.53 14.17 7.62
C ARG A 155 -4.08 14.95 6.42
N PHE A 156 -4.31 14.27 5.30
CA PHE A 156 -4.88 14.87 4.11
C PHE A 156 -6.26 15.46 4.38
N LEU A 157 -7.15 14.69 5.03
CA LEU A 157 -8.51 15.12 5.37
C LEU A 157 -8.53 16.33 6.31
N ARG A 158 -7.56 16.46 7.22
CA ARG A 158 -7.43 17.63 8.11
C ARG A 158 -6.99 18.88 7.36
N LEU A 159 -6.11 18.75 6.37
CA LEU A 159 -5.61 19.88 5.57
C LEU A 159 -6.59 20.31 4.47
N SER A 160 -7.53 19.43 4.10
CA SER A 160 -8.53 19.70 3.07
C SER A 160 -9.87 20.19 3.63
N ARG A 161 -9.89 20.64 4.90
CA ARG A 161 -11.04 21.32 5.53
C ARG A 161 -10.86 22.82 5.38
#